data_AF-A0AAD9NUR9-F1
#
_entry.id   AF-A0AAD9NUR9-F1
#
_cell.length_a   1.000
_cell.length_b   1.000
_cell.length_c   1.000
_cell.angle_alpha   90.00
_cell.angle_beta   90.00
_cell.angle_gamma   90.00
#
_symmetry.space_group_name_H-M   'P 1'
#
loop_
_entity.id
_entity.type
_entity.pdbx_description
1 polymer ?
#
loop_
_entity_poly.entity_id
_entity_poly.type
_entity_poly.pdbx_seq_one_letter_code
_entity_poly.pdbx_strand_id
1 'polypeptide(L)'
;MFPKNRESRTISLNAQYIVAFKNPRDATQVTHLARQMYPGCVKYMQEAYKDATSGPYGYLLIDLKQETPEHLRLRTNVFPDEVQYTYLPKT
;
A
#
# COMPACT_ATOMS: atom_id res chain seq x y z
N MET A 1 -14.13 -10.51 -13.01
CA MET A 1 -14.85 -10.46 -11.72
C MET A 1 -14.20 -11.46 -10.80
N PHE A 2 -13.63 -11.03 -9.67
CA PHE A 2 -13.18 -11.96 -8.63
C PHE A 2 -14.42 -12.59 -7.96
N PRO A 3 -14.41 -13.88 -7.62
CA PRO A 3 -15.52 -14.47 -6.88
C PRO A 3 -15.68 -13.74 -5.55
N LYS A 4 -16.92 -13.45 -5.16
CA LYS A 4 -17.25 -12.92 -3.82
C LYS A 4 -16.95 -14.02 -2.79
N ASN A 5 -15.69 -14.16 -2.42
CA ASN A 5 -15.24 -15.10 -1.41
C ASN A 5 -15.14 -14.33 -0.08
N ARG A 6 -15.96 -14.71 0.90
CA ARG A 6 -16.05 -14.03 2.21
C ARG A 6 -14.71 -14.11 2.94
N GLU A 7 -14.02 -15.22 2.74
CA GLU A 7 -12.75 -15.63 3.31
C GLU A 7 -11.63 -14.70 2.81
N SER A 8 -11.62 -14.36 1.52
CA SER A 8 -10.64 -13.42 0.95
C SER A 8 -10.71 -12.06 1.60
N ARG A 9 -11.92 -11.57 1.92
CA ARG A 9 -12.09 -10.30 2.65
C ARG A 9 -11.54 -10.40 4.06
N THR A 10 -11.84 -11.48 4.78
CA THR A 10 -11.32 -11.71 6.14
C THR A 10 -9.80 -11.77 6.15
N ILE A 11 -9.20 -12.48 5.19
CA ILE A 11 -7.74 -12.57 5.04
C ILE A 11 -7.15 -11.17 4.82
N SER A 12 -7.70 -10.38 3.89
CA SER A 12 -7.20 -9.02 3.64
C SER A 12 -7.31 -8.10 4.85
N LEU A 13 -8.39 -8.21 5.64
CA LEU A 13 -8.58 -7.39 6.85
C LEU A 13 -7.64 -7.78 8.01
N ASN A 14 -7.13 -9.01 8.03
CA ASN A 14 -6.22 -9.51 9.07
C ASN A 14 -4.76 -9.57 8.59
N ALA A 15 -4.47 -9.18 7.34
CA ALA A 15 -3.12 -9.14 6.83
C ALA A 15 -2.31 -8.08 7.57
N GLN A 16 -1.13 -8.46 8.08
CA GLN A 16 -0.20 -7.53 8.72
C GLN A 16 0.65 -6.76 7.69
N TYR A 17 0.85 -7.35 6.52
CA TYR A 17 1.58 -6.73 5.42
C TYR A 17 0.85 -6.96 4.11
N ILE A 18 0.81 -5.92 3.29
CA ILE A 18 0.37 -6.00 1.89
C ILE A 18 1.50 -5.43 1.03
N VAL A 19 1.92 -6.19 0.01
CA VAL A 19 2.87 -5.70 -1.01
C VAL A 19 2.08 -5.43 -2.28
N ALA A 20 1.92 -4.16 -2.63
CA ALA A 20 1.17 -3.71 -3.79
C ALA A 20 2.12 -3.44 -4.97
N PHE A 21 2.14 -4.34 -5.95
CA PHE A 21 2.88 -4.19 -7.19
C PHE A 21 2.12 -3.33 -8.21
N LYS A 22 2.86 -2.81 -9.20
CA LYS A 22 2.28 -2.08 -10.34
C LYS A 22 1.23 -2.91 -11.07
N ASN A 23 -0.03 -2.50 -10.96
CA ASN A 23 -1.11 -3.00 -11.79
C ASN A 23 -1.61 -1.89 -12.73
N PRO A 24 -1.16 -1.84 -14.00
CA PRO A 24 -1.58 -0.80 -14.94
C PRO A 24 -3.05 -0.94 -15.39
N ARG A 25 -3.66 -2.12 -15.18
CA ARG A 25 -5.06 -2.39 -15.56
C ARG A 25 -6.04 -1.85 -14.53
N ASP A 26 -5.70 -1.91 -13.25
CA ASP A 26 -6.62 -1.61 -12.16
C ASP A 26 -5.91 -1.01 -10.93
N ALA A 27 -5.90 0.33 -10.87
CA ALA A 27 -5.45 1.09 -9.71
C ALA A 27 -6.57 1.37 -8.69
N THR A 28 -7.80 0.91 -8.94
CA THR A 28 -8.94 1.21 -8.06
C THR A 28 -8.79 0.51 -6.71
N GLN A 29 -8.18 -0.67 -6.66
CA GLN A 29 -7.93 -1.42 -5.43
C GLN A 29 -7.08 -0.62 -4.43
N VAL A 30 -6.01 0.03 -4.91
CA VAL A 30 -5.17 0.90 -4.08
C VAL A 30 -5.97 2.09 -3.57
N THR A 31 -6.85 2.66 -4.41
CA THR A 31 -7.71 3.77 -4.00
C THR A 31 -8.72 3.35 -2.94
N HIS A 32 -9.30 2.15 -3.04
CA HIS A 32 -10.21 1.61 -2.04
C HIS A 32 -9.49 1.37 -0.70
N LEU A 33 -8.30 0.79 -0.73
CA LEU A 33 -7.49 0.59 0.47
C LEU A 33 -7.08 1.93 1.10
N ALA A 34 -6.69 2.91 0.29
CA ALA A 34 -6.37 4.26 0.74
C ALA A 34 -7.53 4.94 1.46
N ARG A 35 -8.78 4.76 1.00
CA ARG A 35 -9.98 5.25 1.68
C ARG A 35 -10.20 4.60 3.05
N GLN A 36 -9.83 3.32 3.20
CA GLN A 36 -9.95 2.59 4.45
C GLN A 36 -8.87 2.98 5.46
N MET A 37 -7.62 3.12 4.99
CA MET A 37 -6.48 3.44 5.85
C MET A 37 -6.38 4.93 6.21
N TYR A 38 -6.68 5.81 5.24
CA TYR A 38 -6.51 7.26 5.39
C TYR A 38 -7.79 8.01 5.00
N PRO A 39 -8.87 7.89 5.78
CA PRO A 39 -10.11 8.63 5.52
C PRO A 39 -9.83 10.13 5.40
N GLY A 40 -10.29 10.76 4.30
CA GLY A 40 -10.03 12.18 4.02
C GLY A 40 -8.68 12.48 3.37
N CYS A 41 -7.72 11.55 3.41
CA CYS A 41 -6.34 11.74 2.91
C CYS A 41 -5.97 10.72 1.81
N VAL A 42 -6.92 10.28 0.99
CA VAL A 42 -6.73 9.23 -0.04
C VAL A 42 -5.54 9.51 -0.98
N LYS A 43 -5.32 10.78 -1.35
CA LYS A 43 -4.24 11.19 -2.26
C LYS A 43 -2.86 10.83 -1.73
N TYR A 44 -2.65 10.86 -0.40
CA TYR A 44 -1.38 10.54 0.22
C TYR A 44 -0.89 9.14 -0.21
N MET A 45 -1.73 8.12 -0.03
CA MET A 45 -1.36 6.75 -0.41
C MET A 45 -1.37 6.54 -1.92
N GLN A 46 -2.23 7.24 -2.68
CA GLN A 46 -2.21 7.15 -4.15
C GLN A 46 -0.91 7.68 -4.75
N GLU A 47 -0.41 8.81 -4.23
CA GLU A 47 0.86 9.40 -4.65
C GLU A 47 2.04 8.50 -4.27
N ALA A 48 2.03 7.95 -3.03
CA ALA A 48 3.03 6.98 -2.59
C ALA A 48 3.08 5.75 -3.50
N TYR A 49 1.93 5.17 -3.84
CA TYR A 49 1.86 4.02 -4.76
C TYR A 49 2.36 4.38 -6.15
N LYS A 50 1.96 5.55 -6.69
CA LYS A 50 2.38 5.99 -8.02
C LYS A 50 3.90 6.16 -8.10
N ASP A 51 4.50 6.73 -7.06
CA ASP A 51 5.94 6.93 -6.96
C ASP A 51 6.68 5.59 -6.81
N ALA A 52 6.28 4.78 -5.83
CA ALA A 52 6.87 3.46 -5.54
C ALA A 52 6.78 2.47 -6.72
N THR A 53 5.80 2.66 -7.61
CA THR A 53 5.59 1.81 -8.79
C THR A 53 5.90 2.52 -10.11
N SER A 54 6.62 3.65 -10.07
CA SER A 54 7.00 4.41 -11.26
C SER A 54 7.88 3.59 -12.20
N GLY A 55 8.90 2.91 -11.66
CA GLY A 55 9.81 2.02 -12.39
C GLY A 55 9.29 0.58 -12.59
N PRO A 56 9.97 -0.21 -13.44
CA PRO A 56 9.76 -1.66 -13.53
C PRO A 56 10.00 -2.34 -12.17
N TYR A 57 9.20 -3.36 -11.85
CA TYR A 57 9.28 -4.15 -10.60
C TYR A 57 9.06 -3.36 -9.29
N GLY A 58 8.69 -2.08 -9.37
CA GLY A 58 8.37 -1.26 -8.20
C GLY A 58 7.15 -1.78 -7.44
N TYR A 59 7.18 -1.59 -6.11
CA TYR A 59 6.14 -2.03 -5.19
C TYR A 59 6.00 -1.09 -4.01
N LEU A 60 4.79 -0.99 -3.45
CA LEU A 60 4.53 -0.34 -2.17
C LEU A 60 4.32 -1.41 -1.09
N LEU A 61 5.20 -1.46 -0.09
CA LEU A 61 4.95 -2.16 1.16
C LEU A 61 4.00 -1.32 2.02
N ILE A 62 2.93 -1.98 2.47
CA ILE A 62 1.91 -1.44 3.35
C ILE A 62 1.95 -2.25 4.65
N ASP A 63 2.40 -1.63 5.73
CA ASP A 63 2.53 -2.22 7.05
C ASP A 63 1.31 -1.87 7.92
N LEU A 64 0.50 -2.90 8.20
CA LEU A 64 -0.78 -2.83 8.90
C LEU A 64 -0.67 -3.30 10.35
N LYS A 65 0.53 -3.58 10.87
CA LYS A 65 0.67 -3.94 12.29
C LYS A 65 0.24 -2.76 13.17
N GLN A 66 -0.39 -3.08 14.30
CA GLN A 66 -0.88 -2.07 15.25
C GLN A 66 0.25 -1.24 15.85
N GLU A 67 1.42 -1.86 16.08
CA GLU A 67 2.58 -1.22 16.71
C GLU A 67 3.45 -0.42 15.72
N THR A 68 3.20 -0.51 14.41
CA THR A 68 4.00 0.22 13.43
C THR A 68 3.66 1.71 13.51
N PRO A 69 4.67 2.60 13.73
CA PRO A 69 4.46 4.05 13.70
C PRO A 69 3.83 4.50 12.38
N GLU A 70 2.90 5.47 12.43
CA GLU A 70 2.16 5.95 11.25
C GLU A 70 3.08 6.34 10.08
N HIS A 71 4.21 6.99 10.40
CA HIS A 71 5.18 7.44 9.43
C HIS A 71 6.00 6.30 8.79
N LEU A 72 5.90 5.05 9.26
CA LEU A 72 6.60 3.88 8.69
C LEU A 72 5.67 2.90 7.96
N ARG A 73 4.38 3.24 7.84
CA ARG A 73 3.38 2.32 7.25
C ARG A 73 3.52 2.13 5.74
N LEU A 74 3.98 3.15 5.02
CA LEU A 74 4.11 3.12 3.56
C LEU A 74 5.59 3.21 3.17
N ARG A 75 6.13 2.13 2.62
CA ARG A 75 7.56 1.99 2.30
C ARG A 75 7.77 1.33 0.94
N THR A 76 8.94 1.53 0.36
CA THR A 76 9.40 0.77 -0.81
C THR A 76 10.87 0.46 -0.67
N ASN A 77 11.39 -0.44 -1.52
CA ASN A 77 12.79 -0.82 -1.55
C ASN A 77 13.31 -1.32 -0.20
N VAL A 78 12.61 -2.30 0.40
CA VAL A 78 12.86 -2.79 1.77
C VAL A 78 13.84 -3.97 1.81
N PHE A 79 14.38 -4.40 0.67
CA PHE A 79 15.37 -5.49 0.65
C PHE A 79 16.78 -4.98 0.95
N PRO A 80 17.69 -5.87 1.38
CA PRO A 80 19.10 -5.53 1.53
C PRO A 80 19.66 -4.93 0.24
N ASP A 81 20.63 -4.02 0.38
CA ASP A 81 21.33 -3.34 -0.71
C ASP A 81 20.48 -2.32 -1.50
N GLU A 82 19.21 -2.12 -1.14
CA GLU A 82 18.38 -1.03 -1.69
C GLU A 82 18.36 0.20 -0.75
N VAL A 83 18.25 1.40 -1.34
CA VAL A 83 17.92 2.60 -0.56
C VAL A 83 16.43 2.57 -0.27
N GLN A 84 16.08 2.33 0.99
CA GLN A 84 14.69 2.30 1.42
C GLN A 84 14.10 3.71 1.46
N TYR A 85 12.89 3.85 0.90
CA TYR A 85 12.12 5.09 0.97
C TYR A 85 10.86 4.88 1.81
N THR A 86 10.51 5.93 2.55
CA THR A 86 9.32 5.98 3.40
C THR A 86 8.50 7.19 3.01
N TYR A 87 7.20 7.00 2.78
CA TYR A 87 6.29 8.07 2.39
C TYR A 87 5.69 8.73 3.63
N LEU A 88 5.67 10.06 3.64
CA LEU A 88 5.10 10.86 4.72
C LEU A 88 3.90 11.67 4.20
N PRO A 89 2.86 11.89 5.02
CA PRO A 89 1.78 12.78 4.64
C PRO A 89 2.30 14.21 4.50
N LYS A 90 1.78 14.94 3.51
CA LYS A 90 2.03 16.38 3.37
C LYS A 90 1.30 17.11 4.50
N THR A 91 2.01 17.93 5.27
CA THR A 91 1.45 18.87 6.25
C THR A 91 0.64 19.96 5.59
#